data_AF-A0A960KWD6-F1
#
_entry.id   AF-A0A960KWD6-F1
#
_cell.length_a   1.000
_cell.length_b   1.000
_cell.length_c   1.000
_cell.angle_alpha   90.00
_cell.angle_beta   90.00
_cell.angle_gamma   90.00
#
_symmetry.space_group_name_H-M   'P 1'
#
loop_
_entity.id
_entity.type
_entity.pdbx_description
1 polymer ?
#
loop_
_entity_poly.entity_id
_entity_poly.type
_entity_poly.pdbx_seq_one_letter_code
_entity_poly.pdbx_strand_id
1 'polypeptide(L)'
;MSLKNQFCAIVALHEALKWQWEVTVALGLEDFSVELFWDVDRQSVHLPEHQRWLVERVMEYGRWPDWLLLKERVSKQELMDLLPTLRISQKSRSFLELYCA
;
A
#
# COMPACT_ATOMS: atom_id res chain seq x y z
N MET A 1 39.59 -12.19 31.99
CA MET A 1 38.48 -12.57 31.10
C MET A 1 37.35 -11.59 31.33
N SER A 2 37.18 -10.67 30.38
CA SER A 2 36.46 -9.40 30.58
C SER A 2 34.95 -9.56 30.38
N LEU A 3 34.18 -9.24 31.42
CA LEU A 3 32.69 -9.15 31.43
C LEU A 3 32.12 -8.22 30.33
N LYS A 4 32.96 -7.41 29.67
CA LYS A 4 32.59 -6.57 28.53
C LYS A 4 32.17 -7.40 27.29
N ASN A 5 32.64 -8.64 27.15
CA ASN A 5 32.30 -9.49 26.00
C ASN A 5 30.89 -10.09 26.07
N GLN A 6 30.29 -10.22 27.26
CA GLN A 6 28.94 -10.78 27.39
C GLN A 6 27.85 -9.73 27.14
N PHE A 7 28.10 -8.46 27.48
CA PHE A 7 27.13 -7.38 27.24
C PHE A 7 26.92 -7.07 25.75
N CYS A 8 27.97 -7.11 24.93
CA CYS A 8 27.82 -6.89 23.47
C CYS A 8 26.99 -7.99 22.79
N ALA A 9 27.09 -9.25 23.24
CA ALA A 9 26.31 -10.35 22.68
C ALA A 9 24.82 -10.23 23.01
N ILE A 10 24.47 -9.76 24.22
CA ILE A 10 23.07 -9.56 24.65
C ILE A 10 22.44 -8.38 23.91
N VAL A 11 23.19 -7.28 23.70
CA VAL A 11 22.69 -6.13 22.92
C VAL A 11 22.51 -6.50 21.45
N ALA A 12 23.43 -7.27 20.87
CA ALA A 12 23.31 -7.75 19.49
C ALA A 12 22.14 -8.74 19.30
N LEU A 13 21.86 -9.60 20.29
CA LEU A 13 20.69 -10.49 20.27
C LEU A 13 19.37 -9.73 20.47
N HIS A 14 19.36 -8.69 21.30
CA HIS A 14 18.19 -7.82 21.48
C HIS A 14 17.89 -6.99 20.23
N GLU A 15 18.91 -6.52 19.51
CA GLU A 15 18.75 -5.86 18.21
C GLU A 15 18.29 -6.85 17.12
N ALA A 16 18.83 -8.07 17.07
CA ALA A 16 18.42 -9.09 16.09
C ALA A 16 16.98 -9.59 16.29
N LEU A 17 16.49 -9.69 17.54
CA LEU A 17 15.10 -10.04 17.84
C LEU A 17 14.10 -8.92 17.54
N LYS A 18 14.58 -7.67 17.38
CA LYS A 18 13.75 -6.52 17.00
C LYS A 18 13.28 -6.58 15.54
N TRP A 19 13.94 -7.39 14.69
CA TRP A 19 13.65 -7.53 13.26
C TRP A 19 12.68 -8.66 12.92
N GLN A 20 12.16 -9.41 13.89
CA GLN A 20 11.42 -10.64 13.61
C GLN A 20 9.89 -10.48 13.52
N TRP A 21 9.31 -9.29 13.76
CA TRP A 21 7.85 -9.16 13.70
C TRP A 21 7.31 -7.76 13.37
N GLU A 22 7.84 -7.06 12.37
CA GLU A 22 6.91 -6.22 11.61
C GLU A 22 6.03 -7.14 10.76
N VAL A 23 5.10 -7.83 11.44
CA VAL A 23 3.91 -8.39 10.79
C VAL A 23 3.07 -7.17 10.42
N THR A 24 3.50 -6.47 9.37
CA THR A 24 2.54 -5.76 8.55
C THR A 24 1.60 -6.86 8.08
N VAL A 25 0.38 -6.88 8.60
CA VAL A 25 -0.71 -7.62 7.97
C VAL A 25 -0.76 -7.04 6.56
N ALA A 26 -0.07 -7.69 5.63
CA ALA A 26 0.00 -7.27 4.25
C ALA A 26 -1.40 -7.55 3.73
N LEU A 27 -2.28 -6.56 3.84
CA LEU A 27 -3.57 -6.57 3.18
C LEU A 27 -3.24 -6.71 1.69
N GLY A 28 -3.34 -7.92 1.16
CA GLY A 28 -2.93 -8.24 -0.19
C GLY A 28 -3.99 -7.80 -1.21
N LEU A 29 -3.73 -8.03 -2.49
CA LEU A 29 -4.67 -7.67 -3.54
C LEU A 29 -5.95 -8.50 -3.50
N GLU A 30 -5.95 -9.61 -2.77
CA GLU A 30 -7.09 -10.48 -2.52
C GLU A 30 -8.25 -9.80 -1.77
N ASP A 31 -7.99 -8.72 -1.03
CA ASP A 31 -9.04 -8.00 -0.31
C ASP A 31 -9.89 -7.12 -1.24
N PHE A 32 -9.34 -6.77 -2.41
CA PHE A 32 -10.05 -5.97 -3.40
C PHE A 32 -11.11 -6.81 -4.13
N SER A 33 -12.17 -6.13 -4.53
CA SER A 33 -13.24 -6.69 -5.37
C SER A 33 -12.68 -7.37 -6.62
N VAL A 34 -13.09 -8.62 -6.86
CA VAL A 34 -12.65 -9.42 -8.02
C VAL A 34 -12.94 -8.72 -9.34
N GLU A 35 -14.01 -7.93 -9.38
CA GLU A 35 -14.46 -7.16 -10.54
C GLU A 35 -13.42 -6.12 -11.00
N LEU A 36 -12.48 -5.70 -10.16
CA LEU A 36 -11.41 -4.78 -10.55
C LEU A 36 -10.36 -5.43 -11.49
N PHE A 37 -10.27 -6.76 -11.49
CA PHE A 37 -9.23 -7.54 -12.16
C PHE A 37 -9.78 -8.37 -13.34
N TRP A 38 -10.85 -7.89 -13.99
CA TRP A 38 -11.54 -8.63 -15.06
C TRP A 38 -10.67 -8.96 -16.28
N ASP A 39 -9.58 -8.23 -16.50
CA ASP A 39 -8.66 -8.34 -17.64
C ASP A 39 -7.20 -8.62 -17.25
N VAL A 40 -6.91 -8.78 -15.95
CA VAL A 40 -5.53 -8.93 -15.44
C VAL A 40 -5.47 -10.07 -14.44
N ASP A 41 -4.44 -10.91 -14.56
CA ASP A 41 -4.16 -11.92 -13.54
C ASP A 41 -3.73 -11.24 -12.24
N ARG A 42 -4.51 -11.40 -11.16
CA ARG A 42 -4.22 -10.85 -9.83
C ARG A 42 -2.83 -11.18 -9.32
N GLN A 43 -2.30 -12.36 -9.65
CA GLN A 43 -0.97 -12.77 -9.20
C GLN A 43 0.17 -12.01 -9.89
N SER A 44 -0.11 -11.39 -11.04
CA SER A 44 0.85 -10.59 -11.82
C SER A 44 0.91 -9.13 -11.38
N VAL A 45 -0.02 -8.69 -10.53
CA VAL A 45 -0.07 -7.31 -10.05
C VAL A 45 0.80 -7.19 -8.81
N HIS A 46 1.88 -6.42 -8.94
CA HIS A 46 2.77 -6.07 -7.82
C HIS A 46 2.64 -4.59 -7.47
N LEU A 47 2.36 -4.28 -6.21
CA LEU A 47 2.57 -2.95 -5.64
C LEU A 47 4.01 -2.86 -5.13
N PRO A 48 4.74 -1.74 -5.33
CA PRO A 48 4.28 -0.42 -5.78
C PRO A 48 4.22 -0.22 -7.31
N GLU A 49 4.72 -1.16 -8.09
CA GLU A 49 4.90 -1.01 -9.55
C GLU A 49 3.59 -0.65 -10.30
N HIS A 50 2.46 -1.20 -9.83
CA HIS A 50 1.14 -0.99 -10.44
C HIS A 50 0.23 -0.03 -9.66
N GLN A 51 0.78 0.79 -8.76
CA GLN A 51 -0.02 1.68 -7.88
C GLN A 51 -0.92 2.63 -8.68
N ARG A 52 -0.39 3.28 -9.73
CA ARG A 52 -1.20 4.15 -10.61
C ARG A 52 -2.40 3.40 -11.19
N TRP A 53 -2.16 2.20 -11.73
CA TRP A 53 -3.20 1.38 -12.33
C TRP A 53 -4.28 0.99 -11.30
N LEU A 54 -3.88 0.61 -10.08
CA LEU A 54 -4.82 0.26 -9.02
C LEU A 54 -5.67 1.46 -8.60
N VAL A 55 -5.05 2.65 -8.45
CA VAL A 55 -5.78 3.89 -8.14
C VAL A 55 -6.80 4.19 -9.23
N GLU A 56 -6.42 4.13 -10.51
CA GLU A 56 -7.36 4.34 -11.64
C GLU A 56 -8.54 3.35 -11.58
N ARG A 57 -8.26 2.08 -11.30
CA ARG A 57 -9.28 1.03 -11.22
C ARG A 57 -10.28 1.24 -10.10
N VAL A 58 -9.78 1.50 -8.89
CA VAL A 58 -10.64 1.76 -7.73
C VAL A 58 -11.47 3.03 -7.94
N MET A 59 -10.89 4.05 -8.55
CA MET A 59 -11.58 5.32 -8.77
C MET A 59 -12.66 5.28 -9.86
N GLU A 60 -12.51 4.42 -10.88
CA GLU A 60 -13.49 4.30 -11.97
C GLU A 60 -14.52 3.19 -11.73
N TYR A 61 -14.10 2.06 -11.16
CA TYR A 61 -14.93 0.85 -11.06
C TYR A 61 -15.06 0.30 -9.65
N GLY A 62 -14.31 0.86 -8.68
CA GLY A 62 -14.31 0.38 -7.31
C GLY A 62 -15.61 0.68 -6.57
N ARG A 63 -15.92 -0.19 -5.62
CA ARG A 63 -16.96 0.02 -4.61
C ARG A 63 -16.36 0.75 -3.41
N TRP A 64 -17.22 1.22 -2.52
CA TRP A 64 -16.78 1.89 -1.30
C TRP A 64 -15.75 1.09 -0.47
N PRO A 65 -15.89 -0.24 -0.28
CA PRO A 65 -14.85 -1.03 0.40
C PRO A 65 -13.48 -0.99 -0.29
N ASP A 66 -13.44 -0.99 -1.62
CA ASP A 66 -12.19 -0.91 -2.39
C ASP A 66 -11.49 0.44 -2.16
N TRP A 67 -12.28 1.52 -2.09
CA TRP A 67 -11.76 2.83 -1.73
C TRP A 67 -11.17 2.86 -0.30
N LEU A 68 -11.85 2.24 0.67
CA LEU A 68 -11.34 2.12 2.03
C LEU A 68 -10.01 1.35 2.09
N LEU A 69 -9.90 0.27 1.32
CA LEU A 69 -8.67 -0.50 1.19
C LEU A 69 -7.55 0.29 0.49
N LEU A 70 -7.89 1.11 -0.50
CA LEU A 70 -6.93 1.96 -1.20
C LEU A 70 -6.32 3.02 -0.28
N LYS A 71 -7.15 3.72 0.50
CA LYS A 71 -6.67 4.78 1.42
C LYS A 71 -5.83 4.26 2.60
N GLU A 72 -5.91 2.97 2.89
CA GLU A 72 -5.04 2.31 3.88
C GLU A 72 -3.67 1.97 3.30
N ARG A 73 -3.57 1.80 1.97
CA ARG A 73 -2.36 1.39 1.26
C ARG A 73 -1.61 2.55 0.59
N VAL A 74 -2.32 3.59 0.19
CA VAL A 74 -1.77 4.74 -0.53
C VAL A 74 -2.02 5.99 0.29
N SER A 75 -0.94 6.66 0.68
CA SER A 75 -1.00 7.91 1.42
C SER A 75 -1.57 9.05 0.56
N LYS A 76 -2.10 10.08 1.23
CA LYS A 76 -2.57 11.29 0.53
C LYS A 76 -1.48 11.94 -0.33
N GLN A 77 -0.23 11.94 0.13
CA GLN A 77 0.88 12.50 -0.63
C GLN A 77 1.11 11.72 -1.93
N GLU A 78 1.13 10.40 -1.86
CA GLU A 78 1.27 9.56 -3.05
C GLU A 78 0.10 9.74 -4.02
N LEU A 79 -1.14 9.89 -3.52
CA LEU A 79 -2.29 10.21 -4.38
C LEU A 79 -2.13 11.56 -5.07
N MET A 80 -1.64 12.58 -4.36
CA MET A 80 -1.36 13.90 -4.94
C MET A 80 -0.28 13.86 -6.00
N ASP A 81 0.80 13.11 -5.76
CA ASP A 81 1.89 12.94 -6.71
C ASP A 81 1.45 12.17 -7.96
N LEU A 82 0.52 11.22 -7.81
CA LEU A 82 -0.06 10.45 -8.91
C LEU A 82 -1.12 11.23 -9.70
N LEU A 83 -1.87 12.13 -9.07
CA LEU A 83 -3.04 12.85 -9.62
C LEU A 83 -2.83 13.43 -11.03
N PRO A 84 -1.69 14.06 -11.37
CA PRO A 84 -1.45 14.59 -12.72
C PRO A 84 -1.37 13.51 -13.79
N THR A 85 -0.97 12.29 -13.42
CA THR A 85 -0.74 11.17 -14.33
C THR A 85 -1.96 10.25 -14.51
N LEU A 86 -2.95 10.34 -13.61
CA LEU A 86 -4.13 9.49 -13.60
C LEU A 86 -5.05 9.77 -14.80
N ARG A 87 -5.43 8.70 -15.49
CA ARG A 87 -6.43 8.69 -16.57
C ARG A 87 -7.81 8.30 -16.01
N ILE A 88 -8.39 9.20 -15.23
CA ILE A 88 -9.69 9.03 -14.58
C ILE A 88 -10.69 10.09 -15.06
N SER A 89 -11.98 9.83 -14.84
CA SER A 89 -13.07 10.75 -15.10
C SER A 89 -12.96 12.04 -14.28
N GLN A 90 -13.57 13.13 -14.78
CA GLN A 90 -13.57 14.41 -14.08
C GLN A 90 -14.19 14.31 -12.67
N LYS A 91 -15.23 13.48 -12.52
CA LYS A 91 -15.88 13.20 -11.24
C LYS A 91 -14.87 12.63 -10.24
N SER A 92 -14.16 11.58 -10.63
CA SER A 92 -13.18 10.90 -9.77
C SER A 92 -11.99 11.79 -9.45
N ARG A 93 -11.53 12.60 -10.42
CA ARG A 93 -10.50 13.62 -10.20
C ARG A 93 -10.92 14.63 -9.14
N SER A 94 -12.10 15.23 -9.28
CA SER A 94 -12.61 16.21 -8.30
C SER A 94 -12.79 15.60 -6.91
N PHE A 95 -13.19 14.34 -6.82
CA PHE A 95 -13.24 13.64 -5.53
C PHE A 95 -11.85 13.51 -4.88
N LEU A 96 -10.83 13.09 -5.64
CA LEU A 96 -9.46 12.97 -5.12
C LEU A 96 -8.88 14.33 -4.71
N GLU A 97 -9.11 15.38 -5.50
CA GLU A 97 -8.68 16.74 -5.16
C GLU A 97 -9.28 17.21 -3.83
N LEU A 98 -10.59 16.97 -3.61
CA LEU A 98 -11.26 17.30 -2.34
C LEU A 98 -10.78 16.44 -1.17
N TYR A 99 -10.46 15.17 -1.41
CA TYR A 99 -9.96 14.26 -0.37
C TYR A 99 -8.53 14.59 0.08
N CYS A 100 -7.69 15.00 -0.88
CA CYS A 100 -6.28 15.27 -0.64
C CYS A 100 -6.00 16.70 -0.17
N ALA A 101 -6.93 17.63 -0.39
CA ALA A 101 -6.93 18.95 0.24
C ALA A 101 -6.93 18.86 1.78
#